data_AF-A0A7L4GCK8-F1
#
_entry.id   AF-A0A7L4GCK8-F1
#
_cell.length_a   1.000
_cell.length_b   1.000
_cell.length_c   1.000
_cell.angle_alpha   90.00
_cell.angle_beta   90.00
_cell.angle_gamma   90.00
#
_symmetry.space_group_name_H-M   'P 1'
#
loop_
_entity.id
_entity.type
_entity.pdbx_description
1 polymer ?
#
loop_
_entity_poly.entity_id
_entity_poly.type
_entity_poly.pdbx_seq_one_letter_code
_entity_poly.pdbx_strand_id
1 'polypeptide(L)'
;ALAAILVHPGFRGVAGGHDLALLRLAEPLWVGPGTGVAPVCLPRPRHALPFGATCWVTGWGHVAENGEGHPDAWVLGGGRGPTRA
;
A
#
# COMPACT_ATOMS: atom_id res chain seq x y z
N ALA A 1 6.92 -4.82 17.75
CA ALA A 1 6.35 -3.65 18.44
C ALA A 1 6.79 -2.37 17.73
N LEU A 2 6.07 -1.25 17.94
CA LEU A 2 6.44 0.06 17.40
C LEU A 2 7.17 0.87 18.48
N ALA A 3 8.19 1.61 18.07
CA ALA A 3 8.88 2.59 18.89
C ALA A 3 8.20 3.97 18.81
N ALA A 4 7.69 4.33 17.62
CA ALA A 4 7.07 5.63 17.38
C ALA A 4 6.14 5.60 16.15
N ILE A 5 5.18 6.52 16.16
CA ILE A 5 4.32 6.88 15.02
C ILE A 5 4.57 8.36 14.74
N LEU A 6 5.05 8.68 13.53
CA LEU A 6 5.42 10.04 13.12
C LEU A 6 4.45 10.49 12.03
N VAL A 7 3.39 11.20 12.43
CA VAL A 7 2.40 11.76 11.50
C VAL A 7 2.97 12.99 10.81
N HIS A 8 2.71 13.16 9.53
CA HIS A 8 3.13 14.35 8.80
C HIS A 8 2.58 15.63 9.49
N PRO A 9 3.41 16.64 9.81
CA PRO A 9 2.98 17.80 10.60
C PRO A 9 1.92 18.67 9.91
N GLY A 10 1.82 18.56 8.58
CA GLY A 10 0.78 19.21 7.78
C GLY A 10 -0.54 18.43 7.65
N PHE A 11 -0.67 17.26 8.27
CA PHE A 11 -1.91 16.48 8.20
C PHE A 11 -3.05 17.23 8.90
N ARG A 12 -4.16 17.42 8.19
CA ARG A 12 -5.35 18.15 8.67
C ARG A 12 -6.63 17.34 8.50
N GLY A 13 -6.52 16.01 8.47
CA GLY A 13 -7.60 15.10 8.11
C GLY A 13 -7.55 14.69 6.64
N VAL A 14 -8.33 13.67 6.29
CA VAL A 14 -8.33 13.02 4.95
C VAL A 14 -8.52 14.03 3.81
N ALA A 15 -9.44 14.99 3.97
CA ALA A 15 -9.68 16.04 2.98
C ALA A 15 -8.63 17.16 3.00
N GLY A 16 -7.86 17.30 4.09
CA GLY A 16 -6.85 18.34 4.28
C GLY A 16 -5.48 18.03 3.68
N GLY A 17 -5.30 16.81 3.16
CA GLY A 17 -4.06 16.37 2.52
C GLY A 17 -2.94 16.03 3.51
N HIS A 18 -1.75 15.77 2.96
CA HIS A 18 -0.59 15.25 3.69
C HIS A 18 -0.90 13.99 4.52
N ASP A 19 -1.75 13.13 3.98
CA ASP A 19 -2.14 11.87 4.60
C ASP A 19 -1.00 10.85 4.47
N LEU A 20 -0.01 10.97 5.36
CA LEU A 20 1.20 10.16 5.41
C LEU A 20 1.69 10.06 6.86
N ALA A 21 2.11 8.87 7.28
CA ALA A 21 2.82 8.67 8.53
C ALA A 21 3.99 7.71 8.34
N LEU A 22 5.05 7.88 9.14
CA LEU A 22 6.14 6.92 9.26
C LEU A 22 5.97 6.10 10.55
N LEU A 23 6.11 4.79 10.43
CA LEU A 23 6.11 3.87 11.56
C LEU A 23 7.54 3.43 11.83
N ARG A 24 8.04 3.70 13.03
CA ARG A 24 9.36 3.22 13.46
C ARG A 24 9.19 1.93 14.24
N LEU A 25 9.79 0.86 13.73
CA LEU A 25 9.85 -0.41 14.45
C LEU A 25 10.69 -0.25 15.73
N ALA A 26 10.30 -0.94 16.81
CA ALA A 26 11.05 -0.95 18.06
C ALA A 26 12.45 -1.55 17.88
N GLU A 27 12.53 -2.59 17.05
CA GLU A 27 13.77 -3.27 16.69
C GLU A 27 13.92 -3.32 15.16
N PRO A 28 15.16 -3.34 14.63
CA PRO A 28 15.39 -3.52 13.19
C PRO A 28 14.78 -4.81 12.67
N LEU A 29 14.15 -4.74 11.49
CA LEU A 29 13.63 -5.92 10.81
C LEU A 29 14.77 -6.62 10.05
N TRP A 30 14.90 -7.93 10.23
CA TRP A 30 15.81 -8.72 9.43
C TRP A 30 15.28 -8.87 8.00
N VAL A 31 16.05 -8.38 7.03
CA VAL A 31 15.75 -8.48 5.60
C VAL A 31 16.84 -9.31 4.92
N GLY A 32 16.45 -10.30 4.12
CA GLY A 32 17.42 -11.17 3.47
C GLY A 32 16.84 -12.43 2.82
N PRO A 33 17.69 -13.28 2.21
CA PRO A 33 17.26 -14.53 1.58
C PRO A 33 16.46 -15.40 2.56
N GLY A 34 15.35 -15.97 2.09
CA GLY A 34 14.49 -16.86 2.88
C GLY A 34 13.54 -16.16 3.85
N THR A 35 13.61 -14.84 4.02
CA THR A 35 12.70 -14.10 4.93
C THR A 35 11.33 -13.83 4.32
N GLY A 36 11.23 -13.78 2.99
CA GLY A 36 10.02 -13.30 2.31
C GLY A 36 9.75 -11.80 2.50
N VAL A 37 10.70 -11.04 3.04
CA VAL A 37 10.55 -9.61 3.34
C VAL A 37 11.56 -8.79 2.54
N ALA A 38 11.07 -7.76 1.86
CA ALA A 38 11.91 -6.80 1.14
C ALA A 38 11.32 -5.37 1.21
N PRO A 39 12.15 -4.32 1.28
CA PRO A 39 11.69 -2.95 1.19
C PRO A 39 11.25 -2.60 -0.24
N VAL A 40 10.31 -1.66 -0.37
CA VAL A 40 9.96 -1.04 -1.66
C VAL A 40 10.93 0.10 -1.99
N CYS A 41 11.16 0.35 -3.28
CA CYS A 41 11.93 1.50 -3.73
C CYS A 41 11.15 2.80 -3.51
N LEU A 42 11.82 3.83 -2.97
CA LEU A 42 11.26 5.18 -2.95
C LEU A 42 11.44 5.85 -4.32
N PRO A 43 10.43 6.58 -4.82
CA PRO A 43 10.57 7.37 -6.03
C PRO A 43 11.60 8.48 -5.80
N ARG A 44 12.32 8.86 -6.87
CA ARG A 44 13.18 10.04 -6.83
C ARG A 44 12.33 11.29 -6.57
N PRO A 45 12.88 12.34 -5.95
CA PRO A 45 12.18 13.61 -5.82
C PRO A 45 11.64 14.08 -7.17
N ARG A 46 10.35 14.45 -7.22
CA ARG A 46 9.65 14.90 -8.43
C ARG A 46 9.53 13.85 -9.55
N HIS A 47 9.69 12.57 -9.24
CA HIS A 47 9.35 11.51 -10.19
C HIS A 47 7.86 11.60 -10.56
N ALA A 48 7.56 11.64 -11.84
CA ALA A 48 6.20 11.68 -12.35
C ALA A 48 5.84 10.30 -12.92
N LEU A 49 4.72 9.75 -12.45
CA LEU A 49 4.12 8.57 -13.06
C LEU A 49 3.39 9.01 -14.34
N PRO A 50 3.68 8.40 -15.51
CA PRO A 50 3.02 8.78 -16.74
C PRO A 50 1.53 8.43 -16.69
N PHE A 51 0.70 9.27 -17.31
CA PHE A 51 -0.72 8.99 -17.43
C PHE A 51 -0.94 7.67 -18.20
N GLY A 52 -1.87 6.85 -17.71
CA GLY A 52 -2.14 5.52 -18.29
C GLY A 52 -1.13 4.44 -17.92
N ALA A 53 -0.18 4.70 -17.02
CA ALA A 53 0.70 3.66 -16.47
C ALA A 53 -0.12 2.59 -15.73
N THR A 54 0.23 1.31 -15.95
CA THR A 54 -0.32 0.21 -15.16
C THR A 54 0.33 0.20 -13.77
N CYS A 55 -0.50 0.14 -12.74
CA CYS A 55 -0.09 0.13 -11.33
C CYS A 55 -0.73 -1.07 -10.61
N TRP A 56 -0.16 -1.44 -9.46
CA TRP A 56 -0.69 -2.49 -8.59
C TRP A 56 -0.94 -1.94 -7.20
N VAL A 57 -2.01 -2.40 -6.57
CA VAL A 57 -2.36 -2.14 -5.17
C VAL A 57 -2.58 -3.49 -4.49
N THR A 58 -2.06 -3.67 -3.29
CA THR A 58 -2.20 -4.91 -2.51
C THR A 58 -2.72 -4.59 -1.11
N GLY A 59 -3.49 -5.51 -0.54
CA GLY A 59 -4.05 -5.37 0.80
C GLY A 59 -5.08 -6.46 1.10
N TRP A 60 -5.53 -6.48 2.36
CA TRP A 60 -6.56 -7.40 2.85
C TRP A 60 -7.90 -6.68 3.09
N GLY A 61 -8.14 -5.58 2.38
CA GLY A 61 -9.37 -4.80 2.49
C GLY A 61 -10.58 -5.51 1.89
N HIS A 62 -11.75 -4.85 1.97
CA HIS A 62 -12.96 -5.35 1.35
C HIS A 62 -12.79 -5.51 -0.17
N VAL A 63 -13.27 -6.63 -0.71
CA VAL A 63 -13.27 -6.92 -2.16
C VAL A 63 -14.53 -6.40 -2.87
N ALA A 64 -15.51 -5.93 -2.09
CA ALA A 64 -16.76 -5.36 -2.58
C ALA A 64 -17.18 -4.20 -1.66
N GLU A 65 -17.86 -3.21 -2.24
CA GLU A 65 -18.51 -2.14 -1.50
C GLU A 65 -19.49 -2.72 -0.46
N ASN A 66 -19.62 -2.05 0.69
CA ASN A 66 -20.51 -2.44 1.79
C ASN A 66 -20.23 -3.80 2.45
N GLY A 67 -19.13 -4.49 2.11
CA GLY A 67 -18.70 -5.69 2.82
C GLY A 67 -19.57 -6.93 2.60
N GLU A 68 -20.41 -6.95 1.55
CA GLU A 68 -21.09 -8.17 1.10
C GLU A 68 -20.05 -9.16 0.56
N GLY A 69 -19.55 -10.02 1.44
CA GLY A 69 -18.56 -11.03 1.12
C GLY A 69 -19.12 -12.02 0.11
N HIS A 70 -18.64 -11.93 -1.14
CA HIS A 70 -18.82 -13.03 -2.08
C HIS A 70 -17.97 -14.22 -1.57
N PRO A 71 -18.51 -15.45 -1.51
CA PRO A 71 -17.83 -16.62 -0.93
C PRO A 71 -16.51 -17.01 -1.62
N ASP A 72 -16.13 -16.34 -2.72
CA ASP A 72 -14.97 -16.67 -3.57
C ASP A 72 -13.88 -15.57 -3.55
N ALA A 73 -13.75 -14.85 -2.43
CA ALA A 73 -12.85 -13.70 -2.27
C ALA A 73 -11.33 -13.99 -2.43
N TRP A 74 -10.92 -15.22 -2.75
CA TRP A 74 -9.53 -15.61 -3.04
C TRP A 74 -9.25 -15.87 -4.53
N VAL A 75 -10.24 -15.76 -5.43
CA VAL A 75 -9.99 -15.85 -6.87
C VAL A 75 -9.53 -14.47 -7.38
N LEU A 76 -8.27 -14.12 -7.10
CA LEU A 76 -7.55 -13.21 -7.99
C LEU A 76 -7.35 -13.95 -9.31
N GLY A 77 -8.32 -13.76 -10.21
CA GLY A 77 -8.43 -14.46 -11.48
C GLY A 77 -7.13 -14.46 -12.26
N GLY A 78 -6.55 -15.64 -12.43
CA GLY A 78 -5.81 -15.96 -13.63
C GLY A 78 -6.79 -15.91 -14.81
N GLY A 79 -6.74 -14.84 -15.60
CA GLY A 79 -7.52 -14.75 -16.84
C GLY A 79 -7.85 -13.32 -17.26
N ARG A 80 -7.05 -12.80 -18.21
CA ARG A 80 -7.33 -11.72 -19.19
C ARG A 80 -8.32 -10.60 -18.78
N GLY A 81 -7.79 -9.40 -18.59
CA GLY A 81 -8.52 -8.16 -18.78
C GLY A 81 -7.81 -6.96 -18.15
N PRO A 82 -7.67 -5.81 -18.83
CA PRO A 82 -7.09 -4.61 -18.24
C PRO A 82 -8.13 -3.99 -17.30
N THR A 83 -7.90 -4.05 -15.99
CA THR A 83 -8.58 -3.16 -15.06
C THR A 83 -7.94 -1.77 -15.22
N ARG A 84 -8.54 -0.97 -16.10
CA ARG A 84 -8.33 0.49 -16.14
C ARG A 84 -8.72 1.08 -14.80
N ALA A 85 -7.86 1.93 -14.25
CA ALA A 85 -8.33 3.07 -13.48
C ALA A 85 -9.07 4.04 -14.43
#